data_AF-A0A930MD26-F1
#
_entry.id   AF-A0A930MD26-F1
#
_cell.length_a   1.000
_cell.length_b   1.000
_cell.length_c   1.000
_cell.angle_alpha   90.00
_cell.angle_beta   90.00
_cell.angle_gamma   90.00
#
_symmetry.space_group_name_H-M   'P 1'
#
loop_
_entity.id
_entity.type
_entity.pdbx_description
1 polymer ?
#
loop_
_entity_poly.entity_id
_entity_poly.type
_entity_poly.pdbx_seq_one_letter_code
_entity_poly.pdbx_strand_id
1 'polypeptide(L)'
;DIENAAVCAERAYAKRPVNVEIWKILAVSYKLLGRELDSIAMQGYAYGLYLGTSTGGIDLDLCLTEENTNEVLGRLTLSAGKCLNVPTVVSRAYLTNSGLGFRFDVFIGEEIPMMMPKGSARFWSAVFTENAGLSDHSYMLAEVRHSDWFIRYGHRDFFFDLQKATEVRGTAKIDLLPGETAIVPIAGTAVDQPLSVTTESLGTKETYLGKWAFSFFRFSESATLHASADTPYAVGTPIRLGHSPLRRRIILNLLVDGLSWAVARPYAATHLPNIMRFFSRGIIFDQHFSTSEYTLPSFPAIETGYYPHHT
;
A
#
# COMPACT_ATOMS: atom_id res chain seq x y z
N ASP A 1 -19.58 3.44 31.67
CA ASP A 1 -19.43 4.55 30.71
C ASP A 1 -18.36 4.12 29.71
N ILE A 2 -18.79 3.74 28.52
CA ILE A 2 -17.93 3.07 27.53
C ILE A 2 -17.16 4.08 26.68
N GLU A 3 -17.75 5.25 26.46
CA GLU A 3 -17.15 6.41 25.83
C GLU A 3 -15.95 6.89 26.63
N ASN A 4 -16.09 7.04 27.94
CA ASN A 4 -14.97 7.45 28.81
C ASN A 4 -13.88 6.38 28.88
N ALA A 5 -14.25 5.09 28.85
CA ALA A 5 -13.28 3.99 28.79
C ALA A 5 -12.46 4.04 27.49
N ALA A 6 -13.12 4.25 26.34
CA ALA A 6 -12.46 4.41 25.04
C ALA A 6 -11.49 5.59 25.04
N VAL A 7 -11.92 6.78 25.49
CA VAL A 7 -11.06 7.98 25.53
C VAL A 7 -9.83 7.78 26.43
N CYS A 8 -10.01 7.17 27.60
CA CYS A 8 -8.89 6.88 28.50
C CYS A 8 -7.92 5.87 27.90
N ALA A 9 -8.43 4.82 27.26
CA ALA A 9 -7.63 3.80 26.62
C ALA A 9 -6.91 4.32 25.37
N GLU A 10 -7.52 5.23 24.59
CA GLU A 10 -6.87 5.91 23.45
C GLU A 10 -5.70 6.77 23.89
N ARG A 11 -5.86 7.52 25.00
CA ARG A 11 -4.76 8.28 25.61
C ARG A 11 -3.64 7.37 26.13
N ALA A 12 -4.00 6.20 26.67
CA ALA A 12 -3.02 5.21 27.10
C ALA A 12 -2.29 4.60 25.91
N TYR A 13 -3.01 4.25 24.84
CA TYR A 13 -2.48 3.71 23.59
C TYR A 13 -1.48 4.67 22.93
N ALA A 14 -1.79 5.97 22.90
CA ALA A 14 -0.87 6.99 22.40
C ALA A 14 0.48 7.03 23.14
N LYS A 15 0.53 6.59 24.41
CA LYS A 15 1.75 6.52 25.21
C LYS A 15 2.40 5.14 25.21
N ARG A 16 1.60 4.08 25.02
CA ARG A 16 2.00 2.67 25.08
C ARG A 16 1.27 1.90 23.98
N PRO A 17 1.68 2.08 22.71
CA PRO A 17 0.96 1.50 21.57
C PRO A 17 1.07 -0.02 21.51
N VAL A 18 2.09 -0.60 22.14
CA VAL A 18 2.31 -2.06 22.22
C VAL A 18 2.01 -2.56 23.64
N ASN A 19 0.72 -2.62 24.00
CA ASN A 19 0.28 -3.11 25.29
C ASN A 19 -1.04 -3.88 25.17
N VAL A 20 -1.00 -5.17 25.52
CA VAL A 20 -2.14 -6.09 25.33
C VAL A 20 -3.38 -5.71 26.15
N GLU A 21 -3.21 -5.17 27.35
CA GLU A 21 -4.35 -4.77 28.19
C GLU A 21 -5.05 -3.53 27.63
N ILE A 22 -4.28 -2.59 27.09
CA ILE A 22 -4.84 -1.43 26.37
C ILE A 22 -5.62 -1.91 25.14
N TRP A 23 -5.07 -2.85 24.36
CA TRP A 23 -5.75 -3.40 23.19
C TRP A 23 -7.04 -4.14 23.55
N LYS A 24 -7.05 -4.94 24.63
CA LYS A 24 -8.27 -5.62 25.11
C LYS A 24 -9.37 -4.61 25.45
N ILE A 25 -9.03 -3.54 26.19
CA ILE A 25 -9.99 -2.49 26.55
C ILE A 25 -10.52 -1.78 25.30
N LEU A 26 -9.64 -1.42 24.37
CA LEU A 26 -10.03 -0.76 23.12
C LEU A 26 -10.87 -1.68 22.23
N ALA A 27 -10.54 -2.96 22.11
CA ALA A 27 -11.32 -3.92 21.34
C ALA A 27 -12.78 -3.99 21.80
N VAL A 28 -13.01 -4.12 23.11
CA VAL A 28 -14.35 -4.15 23.71
C VAL A 28 -15.05 -2.81 23.56
N SER A 29 -14.35 -1.71 23.85
CA SER A 29 -14.94 -0.36 23.81
C SER A 29 -15.34 0.04 22.40
N TYR A 30 -14.48 -0.21 21.42
CA TYR A 30 -14.79 0.05 20.01
C TYR A 30 -15.95 -0.79 19.50
N LYS A 31 -16.02 -2.07 19.89
CA LYS A 31 -17.14 -2.93 19.51
C LYS A 31 -18.48 -2.41 20.04
N LEU A 32 -18.53 -2.07 21.32
CA LEU A 32 -19.74 -1.53 21.96
C LEU A 32 -20.15 -0.14 21.41
N LEU A 33 -19.19 0.63 20.90
CA LEU A 33 -19.42 1.91 20.24
C LEU A 33 -19.75 1.78 18.72
N GLY A 34 -19.87 0.56 18.20
CA GLY A 34 -20.12 0.32 16.77
C GLY A 34 -18.93 0.59 15.84
N ARG A 35 -17.72 0.77 16.39
CA ARG A 35 -16.46 0.96 15.65
C ARG A 35 -15.82 -0.39 15.33
N GLU A 36 -16.52 -1.22 14.56
CA GLU A 36 -16.14 -2.63 14.35
C GLU A 36 -14.71 -2.78 13.81
N LEU A 37 -14.33 -2.06 12.74
CA LEU A 37 -12.99 -2.20 12.14
C LEU A 37 -11.86 -1.76 13.06
N ASP A 38 -12.12 -0.80 13.94
CA ASP A 38 -11.14 -0.39 14.96
C ASP A 38 -11.02 -1.47 16.03
N SER A 39 -12.13 -2.10 16.43
CA SER A 39 -12.12 -3.27 17.32
C SER A 39 -11.31 -4.41 16.72
N ILE A 40 -11.56 -4.77 15.45
CA ILE A 40 -10.82 -5.82 14.74
C ILE A 40 -9.33 -5.54 14.71
N ALA A 41 -8.91 -4.28 14.50
CA ALA A 41 -7.50 -3.93 14.54
C ALA A 41 -6.86 -4.22 15.91
N MET A 42 -7.53 -3.86 17.01
CA MET A 42 -7.04 -4.13 18.36
C MET A 42 -7.02 -5.63 18.68
N GLN A 43 -8.06 -6.36 18.26
CA GLN A 43 -8.11 -7.81 18.39
C GLN A 43 -6.97 -8.48 17.63
N GLY A 44 -6.70 -8.03 16.39
CA GLY A 44 -5.61 -8.52 15.56
C GLY A 44 -4.24 -8.26 16.18
N TYR A 45 -3.96 -7.06 16.72
CA TYR A 45 -2.69 -6.80 17.40
C TYR A 45 -2.45 -7.72 18.60
N ALA A 46 -3.49 -7.92 19.43
CA ALA A 46 -3.41 -8.81 20.59
C ALA A 46 -3.25 -10.28 20.17
N TYR A 47 -4.05 -10.76 19.22
CA TYR A 47 -3.98 -12.13 18.72
C TYR A 47 -2.67 -12.42 17.97
N GLY A 48 -2.17 -11.45 17.21
CA GLY A 48 -0.93 -11.57 16.44
C GLY A 48 0.29 -11.88 17.32
N LEU A 49 0.40 -11.18 18.45
CA LEU A 49 1.53 -11.31 19.38
C LEU A 49 1.31 -12.32 20.50
N TYR A 50 0.09 -12.39 21.06
CA TYR A 50 -0.22 -13.15 22.27
C TYR A 50 -1.21 -14.28 22.03
N LEU A 51 -1.69 -14.49 20.80
CA LEU A 51 -2.70 -15.49 20.42
C LEU A 51 -3.99 -15.35 21.26
N GLY A 52 -4.62 -16.47 21.61
CA GLY A 52 -5.89 -16.50 22.34
C GLY A 52 -5.78 -16.11 23.81
N THR A 53 -6.91 -16.12 24.50
CA THR A 53 -6.99 -15.79 25.94
C THR A 53 -6.13 -16.71 26.81
N SER A 54 -5.99 -17.99 26.41
CA SER A 54 -5.18 -19.00 27.13
C SER A 54 -3.68 -18.65 27.20
N THR A 55 -3.20 -17.80 26.31
CA THR A 55 -1.80 -17.34 26.23
C THR A 55 -1.65 -15.85 26.58
N GLY A 56 -2.68 -15.26 27.20
CA GLY A 56 -2.67 -13.86 27.66
C GLY A 56 -3.13 -12.85 26.60
N GLY A 57 -3.50 -13.29 25.40
CA GLY A 57 -4.05 -12.47 24.32
C GLY A 57 -5.57 -12.35 24.38
N ILE A 58 -6.22 -12.43 23.22
CA ILE A 58 -7.67 -12.28 23.05
C ILE A 58 -8.20 -13.32 22.06
N ASP A 59 -9.36 -13.89 22.36
CA ASP A 59 -10.07 -14.74 21.40
C ASP A 59 -10.82 -13.83 20.42
N LEU A 60 -10.66 -14.11 19.13
CA LEU A 60 -11.22 -13.28 18.07
C LEU A 60 -12.76 -13.41 18.06
N ASP A 61 -13.42 -12.26 18.06
CA ASP A 61 -14.87 -12.13 18.03
C ASP A 61 -15.25 -11.23 16.85
N LEU A 62 -15.39 -11.88 15.68
CA LEU A 62 -15.63 -11.26 14.39
C LEU A 62 -17.12 -11.27 14.03
N CYS A 63 -17.70 -10.11 13.76
CA CYS A 63 -19.07 -10.02 13.23
C CYS A 63 -19.05 -9.99 11.70
N LEU A 64 -19.11 -11.17 11.08
CA LEU A 64 -19.02 -11.33 9.62
C LEU A 64 -20.40 -11.33 8.95
N THR A 65 -20.53 -10.55 7.88
CA THR A 65 -21.64 -10.53 6.93
C THR A 65 -21.10 -10.70 5.52
N GLU A 66 -21.96 -11.03 4.56
CA GLU A 66 -21.56 -11.15 3.15
C GLU A 66 -20.88 -9.87 2.64
N GLU A 67 -21.36 -8.70 3.07
CA GLU A 67 -20.86 -7.39 2.64
C GLU A 67 -19.53 -7.00 3.30
N ASN A 68 -19.28 -7.39 4.56
CA ASN A 68 -18.11 -6.92 5.32
C ASN A 68 -16.96 -7.93 5.41
N THR A 69 -17.19 -9.19 4.99
CA THR A 69 -16.26 -10.30 5.26
C THR A 69 -14.85 -9.98 4.76
N ASN A 70 -14.71 -9.48 3.53
CA ASN A 70 -13.41 -9.15 2.96
C ASN A 70 -12.71 -8.01 3.71
N GLU A 71 -13.45 -6.97 4.10
CA GLU A 71 -12.91 -5.83 4.85
C GLU A 71 -12.43 -6.26 6.25
N VAL A 72 -13.23 -7.07 6.96
CA VAL A 72 -12.90 -7.56 8.32
C VAL A 72 -11.69 -8.48 8.29
N LEU A 73 -11.67 -9.49 7.40
CA LEU A 73 -10.55 -10.42 7.27
C LEU A 73 -9.28 -9.70 6.78
N GLY A 74 -9.46 -8.73 5.88
CA GLY A 74 -8.41 -7.86 5.42
C GLY A 74 -7.78 -7.04 6.56
N ARG A 75 -8.61 -6.40 7.38
CA ARG A 75 -8.15 -5.63 8.55
C ARG A 75 -7.48 -6.52 9.59
N LEU A 76 -8.02 -7.71 9.83
CA LEU A 76 -7.41 -8.71 10.71
C LEU A 76 -6.05 -9.17 10.20
N THR A 77 -5.91 -9.39 8.89
CA THR A 77 -4.63 -9.76 8.25
C THR A 77 -3.56 -8.71 8.54
N LEU A 78 -3.87 -7.43 8.32
CA LEU A 78 -2.92 -6.34 8.50
C LEU A 78 -2.58 -6.10 9.98
N SER A 79 -3.55 -6.27 10.89
CA SER A 79 -3.32 -6.05 12.32
C SER A 79 -2.66 -7.24 13.02
N ALA A 80 -2.91 -8.47 12.58
CA ALA A 80 -2.25 -9.66 13.13
C ALA A 80 -0.72 -9.66 12.90
N GLY A 81 -0.20 -8.86 11.97
CA GLY A 81 1.21 -8.44 12.01
C GLY A 81 2.25 -9.48 11.59
N LYS A 82 1.87 -10.74 11.33
CA LYS A 82 2.83 -11.83 11.09
C LYS A 82 3.49 -11.71 9.71
N CYS A 83 4.67 -11.10 9.67
CA CYS A 83 5.54 -10.94 8.50
C CYS A 83 4.84 -10.24 7.32
N LEU A 84 4.42 -8.99 7.52
CA LEU A 84 3.75 -8.17 6.49
C LEU A 84 4.76 -7.55 5.52
N ASN A 85 4.71 -7.94 4.25
CA ASN A 85 5.43 -7.32 3.13
C ASN A 85 4.42 -6.95 2.04
N VAL A 86 3.45 -6.10 2.41
CA VAL A 86 2.32 -5.73 1.56
C VAL A 86 2.81 -5.34 0.14
N PRO A 87 2.23 -5.92 -0.93
CA PRO A 87 0.97 -6.67 -0.93
C PRO A 87 1.07 -8.17 -0.58
N THR A 88 2.27 -8.72 -0.41
CA THR A 88 2.46 -10.12 0.00
C THR A 88 2.29 -10.29 1.50
N VAL A 89 1.62 -11.37 1.92
CA VAL A 89 1.32 -11.62 3.33
C VAL A 89 1.45 -13.09 3.67
N VAL A 90 2.19 -13.41 4.73
CA VAL A 90 2.40 -14.80 5.17
C VAL A 90 1.20 -15.37 5.92
N SER A 91 0.36 -14.50 6.48
CA SER A 91 -0.74 -14.87 7.36
C SER A 91 -2.01 -14.11 6.99
N ARG A 92 -2.48 -14.24 5.75
CA ARG A 92 -3.78 -13.71 5.32
C ARG A 92 -4.91 -14.51 5.96
N ALA A 93 -5.77 -13.81 6.68
CA ALA A 93 -6.99 -14.35 7.25
C ALA A 93 -7.96 -14.74 6.12
N TYR A 94 -8.53 -15.93 6.21
CA TYR A 94 -9.55 -16.43 5.29
C TYR A 94 -10.51 -17.37 6.03
N LEU A 95 -11.69 -17.61 5.46
CA LEU A 95 -12.64 -18.57 6.02
C LEU A 95 -12.44 -19.96 5.39
N THR A 96 -12.49 -20.98 6.23
CA THR A 96 -12.61 -22.40 5.87
C THR A 96 -13.94 -22.96 6.37
N ASN A 97 -14.27 -24.18 5.96
CA ASN A 97 -15.43 -24.91 6.52
C ASN A 97 -15.33 -25.13 8.04
N SER A 98 -14.11 -25.09 8.60
CA SER A 98 -13.86 -25.27 10.04
C SER A 98 -13.68 -23.95 10.80
N GLY A 99 -13.91 -22.80 10.16
CA GLY A 99 -13.81 -21.48 10.77
C GLY A 99 -12.68 -20.61 10.18
N LEU A 100 -12.10 -19.75 11.02
CA LEU A 100 -11.04 -18.83 10.59
C LEU A 100 -9.71 -19.58 10.38
N GLY A 101 -9.09 -19.38 9.22
CA GLY A 101 -7.75 -19.86 8.89
C GLY A 101 -6.80 -18.72 8.53
N PHE A 102 -5.51 -19.04 8.49
CA PHE A 102 -4.47 -18.16 7.97
C PHE A 102 -3.62 -18.91 6.95
N ARG A 103 -3.34 -18.25 5.82
CA ARG A 103 -2.49 -18.80 4.77
C ARG A 103 -1.62 -17.70 4.18
N PHE A 104 -0.59 -18.09 3.44
CA PHE A 104 0.08 -17.11 2.59
C PHE A 104 -0.84 -16.71 1.43
N ASP A 105 -0.78 -15.44 1.09
CA ASP A 105 -1.53 -14.88 -0.01
C ASP A 105 -0.91 -13.54 -0.46
N VAL A 106 -1.51 -12.95 -1.49
CA VAL A 106 -1.19 -11.62 -1.99
C VAL A 106 -2.49 -10.83 -2.08
N PHE A 107 -2.50 -9.60 -1.57
CA PHE A 107 -3.54 -8.63 -1.93
C PHE A 107 -3.33 -8.26 -3.40
N ILE A 108 -4.17 -8.77 -4.31
CA ILE A 108 -3.96 -8.59 -5.75
C ILE A 108 -5.30 -8.44 -6.47
N GLY A 109 -5.42 -7.39 -7.29
CA GLY A 109 -6.68 -7.04 -7.93
C GLY A 109 -7.74 -6.55 -6.96
N GLU A 110 -7.31 -5.91 -5.87
CA GLU A 110 -8.16 -5.44 -4.79
C GLU A 110 -7.50 -4.27 -4.06
N GLU A 111 -8.30 -3.53 -3.30
CA GLU A 111 -7.81 -2.54 -2.34
C GLU A 111 -7.12 -3.22 -1.16
N ILE A 112 -5.97 -2.69 -0.76
CA ILE A 112 -5.35 -3.06 0.51
C ILE A 112 -6.16 -2.37 1.63
N PRO A 113 -6.73 -3.13 2.58
CA PRO A 113 -7.71 -2.65 3.56
C PRO A 113 -7.07 -1.89 4.74
N MET A 114 -6.15 -0.98 4.40
CA MET A 114 -5.45 -0.12 5.34
C MET A 114 -6.22 1.17 5.61
N MET A 115 -5.98 1.74 6.79
CA MET A 115 -6.47 3.06 7.15
C MET A 115 -5.72 4.12 6.34
N MET A 116 -6.44 4.92 5.59
CA MET A 116 -5.90 6.05 4.84
C MET A 116 -6.37 7.37 5.45
N PRO A 117 -5.60 8.47 5.31
CA PRO A 117 -6.08 9.80 5.64
C PRO A 117 -7.41 10.11 4.96
N LYS A 118 -8.29 10.85 5.64
CA LYS A 118 -9.61 11.24 5.11
C LYS A 118 -9.46 11.91 3.74
N GLY A 119 -10.18 11.40 2.74
CA GLY A 119 -10.14 11.90 1.36
C GLY A 119 -9.05 11.30 0.48
N SER A 120 -8.19 10.41 1.01
CA SER A 120 -7.26 9.62 0.19
C SER A 120 -7.89 8.27 -0.16
N ALA A 121 -7.83 7.90 -1.44
CA ALA A 121 -8.09 6.52 -1.85
C ALA A 121 -7.07 5.55 -1.22
N ARG A 122 -7.49 4.28 -1.09
CA ARG A 122 -6.63 3.17 -0.68
C ARG A 122 -5.69 2.77 -1.80
N PHE A 123 -4.62 2.09 -1.44
CA PHE A 123 -3.75 1.47 -2.43
C PHE A 123 -4.45 0.25 -2.99
N TRP A 124 -4.65 0.24 -4.30
CA TRP A 124 -4.97 -0.95 -5.07
C TRP A 124 -3.68 -1.64 -5.48
N SER A 125 -3.66 -2.96 -5.33
CA SER A 125 -2.50 -3.77 -5.69
C SER A 125 -2.71 -4.46 -7.03
N ALA A 126 -1.75 -4.28 -7.92
CA ALA A 126 -1.66 -4.94 -9.22
C ALA A 126 -0.26 -5.56 -9.39
N VAL A 127 -0.12 -6.50 -10.30
CA VAL A 127 1.16 -7.02 -10.74
C VAL A 127 1.72 -6.09 -11.80
N PHE A 128 3.00 -5.75 -11.67
CA PHE A 128 3.71 -5.00 -12.67
C PHE A 128 4.01 -5.90 -13.87
N THR A 129 3.69 -5.44 -15.08
CA THR A 129 3.91 -6.19 -16.31
C THR A 129 4.98 -5.47 -17.16
N GLU A 130 6.14 -6.10 -17.31
CA GLU A 130 7.19 -5.64 -18.23
C GLU A 130 7.23 -6.58 -19.44
N ASN A 131 6.96 -6.05 -20.64
CA ASN A 131 7.07 -6.79 -21.91
C ASN A 131 6.32 -8.13 -21.96
N ALA A 132 5.20 -8.26 -21.24
CA ALA A 132 4.34 -9.43 -21.21
C ALA A 132 2.89 -9.07 -21.59
N GLY A 133 2.06 -10.07 -21.89
CA GLY A 133 0.62 -9.89 -22.05
C GLY A 133 0.01 -9.34 -20.77
N LEU A 134 -1.00 -8.47 -20.91
CA LEU A 134 -1.59 -7.74 -19.77
C LEU A 134 -2.13 -8.67 -18.67
N SER A 135 -2.54 -9.89 -19.02
CA SER A 135 -3.09 -10.87 -18.08
C SER A 135 -2.13 -12.03 -17.74
N ASP A 136 -0.93 -12.10 -18.31
CA ASP A 136 -0.07 -13.29 -18.23
C ASP A 136 0.29 -13.66 -16.78
N HIS A 137 0.76 -12.68 -16.01
CA HIS A 137 1.09 -12.86 -14.60
C HIS A 137 -0.14 -13.21 -13.74
N SER A 138 -1.34 -12.84 -14.18
CA SER A 138 -2.58 -13.15 -13.44
C SER A 138 -2.87 -14.65 -13.42
N TYR A 139 -2.56 -15.36 -14.51
CA TYR A 139 -2.72 -16.81 -14.58
C TYR A 139 -1.77 -17.51 -13.61
N MET A 140 -0.51 -17.06 -13.57
CA MET A 140 0.48 -17.58 -12.64
C MET A 140 0.03 -17.36 -11.20
N LEU A 141 -0.29 -16.11 -10.82
CA LEU A 141 -0.69 -15.77 -9.47
C LEU A 141 -1.99 -16.48 -9.05
N ALA A 142 -2.98 -16.60 -9.94
CA ALA A 142 -4.23 -17.29 -9.62
C ALA A 142 -3.98 -18.76 -9.24
N GLU A 143 -3.02 -19.41 -9.89
CA GLU A 143 -2.66 -20.80 -9.62
C GLU A 143 -1.80 -20.95 -8.36
N VAL A 144 -0.73 -20.16 -8.23
CA VAL A 144 0.33 -20.47 -7.27
C VAL A 144 0.36 -19.60 -6.01
N ARG A 145 -0.41 -18.50 -5.92
CA ARG A 145 -0.27 -17.51 -4.83
C ARG A 145 -0.53 -18.04 -3.43
N HIS A 146 -1.14 -19.23 -3.28
CA HIS A 146 -1.35 -19.89 -1.98
C HIS A 146 -0.39 -21.07 -1.73
N SER A 147 0.48 -21.39 -2.68
CA SER A 147 1.36 -22.57 -2.62
C SER A 147 2.63 -22.29 -1.84
N ASP A 148 3.11 -23.28 -1.06
CA ASP A 148 4.38 -23.19 -0.31
C ASP A 148 5.58 -22.81 -1.17
N TRP A 149 5.61 -23.25 -2.42
CA TRP A 149 6.66 -22.90 -3.36
C TRP A 149 6.71 -21.40 -3.64
N PHE A 150 5.55 -20.79 -3.87
CA PHE A 150 5.45 -19.35 -4.11
C PHE A 150 5.87 -18.55 -2.87
N ILE A 151 5.47 -18.99 -1.67
CA ILE A 151 5.88 -18.38 -0.39
C ILE A 151 7.41 -18.35 -0.25
N ARG A 152 8.08 -19.45 -0.59
CA ARG A 152 9.51 -19.60 -0.28
C ARG A 152 10.40 -18.99 -1.35
N TYR A 153 9.98 -19.08 -2.61
CA TYR A 153 10.83 -18.80 -3.76
C TYR A 153 10.14 -17.89 -4.77
N GLY A 154 8.95 -18.24 -5.24
CA GLY A 154 8.32 -17.62 -6.41
C GLY A 154 7.97 -16.14 -6.25
N HIS A 155 7.53 -15.69 -5.07
CA HIS A 155 7.11 -14.31 -4.86
C HIS A 155 8.21 -13.26 -5.11
N ARG A 156 9.49 -13.66 -5.09
CA ARG A 156 10.64 -12.75 -5.26
C ARG A 156 10.79 -12.23 -6.69
N ASP A 157 10.23 -12.97 -7.65
CA ASP A 157 10.27 -12.63 -9.06
C ASP A 157 9.01 -11.86 -9.51
N PHE A 158 8.13 -11.52 -8.57
CA PHE A 158 6.94 -10.71 -8.83
C PHE A 158 7.13 -9.30 -8.29
N PHE A 159 7.01 -8.32 -9.18
CA PHE A 159 6.93 -6.92 -8.83
C PHE A 159 5.47 -6.49 -8.80
N PHE A 160 5.12 -5.67 -7.81
CA PHE A 160 3.77 -5.16 -7.64
C PHE A 160 3.75 -3.66 -7.90
N ASP A 161 2.68 -3.21 -8.54
CA ASP A 161 2.37 -1.80 -8.74
C ASP A 161 1.23 -1.41 -7.80
N LEU A 162 1.50 -0.46 -6.91
CA LEU A 162 0.54 0.05 -5.92
C LEU A 162 0.10 1.45 -6.31
N GLN A 163 -1.16 1.59 -6.71
CA GLN A 163 -1.74 2.88 -7.08
C GLN A 163 -2.85 3.25 -6.10
N LYS A 164 -2.95 4.53 -5.74
CA LYS A 164 -4.16 5.01 -5.05
C LYS A 164 -5.32 4.97 -6.03
N ALA A 165 -6.22 4.01 -5.87
CA ALA A 165 -7.30 3.76 -6.83
C ALA A 165 -8.58 3.38 -6.11
N THR A 166 -9.69 3.53 -6.81
CA THR A 166 -11.03 3.18 -6.31
C THR A 166 -11.62 2.10 -7.20
N GLU A 167 -12.27 1.10 -6.60
CA GLU A 167 -13.10 0.14 -7.35
C GLU A 167 -14.29 0.85 -8.01
N VAL A 168 -14.51 0.56 -9.29
CA VAL A 168 -15.64 1.04 -10.08
C VAL A 168 -16.38 -0.14 -10.68
N ARG A 169 -17.71 -0.08 -10.64
CA ARG A 169 -18.63 -0.97 -11.34
C ARG A 169 -19.51 -0.14 -12.25
N GLY A 170 -19.49 -0.40 -13.55
CA GLY A 170 -20.17 0.47 -14.52
C GLY A 170 -19.32 1.65 -14.95
N THR A 171 -19.84 2.86 -14.74
CA THR A 171 -19.30 4.09 -15.33
C THR A 171 -18.47 4.90 -14.33
N ALA A 172 -17.32 5.41 -14.77
CA ALA A 172 -16.53 6.41 -14.06
C ALA A 172 -16.26 7.63 -14.95
N LYS A 173 -16.10 8.80 -14.31
CA LYS A 173 -15.70 10.04 -15.00
C LYS A 173 -14.29 10.44 -14.59
N ILE A 174 -13.51 10.83 -15.59
CA ILE A 174 -12.21 11.47 -15.43
C ILE A 174 -12.39 12.94 -15.75
N ASP A 175 -12.36 13.78 -14.73
CA ASP A 175 -12.53 15.23 -14.89
C ASP A 175 -11.16 15.91 -15.05
N LEU A 176 -10.92 16.54 -16.20
CA LEU A 176 -9.75 17.38 -16.45
C LEU A 176 -10.18 18.84 -16.70
N LEU A 177 -9.40 19.80 -16.18
CA LEU A 177 -9.60 21.20 -16.55
C LEU A 177 -9.13 21.43 -18.01
N PRO A 178 -9.68 22.45 -18.71
CA PRO A 178 -9.24 22.78 -20.06
C PRO A 178 -7.73 22.98 -20.14
N GLY A 179 -7.08 22.27 -21.06
CA GLY A 179 -5.63 22.32 -21.26
C GLY A 179 -4.80 21.44 -20.32
N GLU A 180 -5.42 20.77 -19.34
CA GLU A 180 -4.73 19.77 -18.53
C GLU A 180 -4.54 18.46 -19.29
N THR A 181 -3.45 17.77 -18.97
CA THR A 181 -3.25 16.39 -19.39
C THR A 181 -2.97 15.55 -18.16
N ALA A 182 -3.47 14.32 -18.12
CA ALA A 182 -3.19 13.39 -17.05
C ALA A 182 -2.86 12.00 -17.60
N ILE A 183 -2.06 11.24 -16.84
CA ILE A 183 -1.99 9.80 -16.97
C ILE A 183 -2.87 9.20 -15.89
N VAL A 184 -3.78 8.30 -16.26
CA VAL A 184 -4.66 7.61 -15.33
C VAL A 184 -4.32 6.11 -15.38
N PRO A 185 -3.85 5.52 -14.27
CA PRO A 185 -3.71 4.07 -14.15
C PRO A 185 -5.10 3.44 -14.07
N ILE A 186 -5.38 2.43 -14.90
CA ILE A 186 -6.63 1.68 -14.87
C ILE A 186 -6.32 0.18 -14.89
N ALA A 187 -6.82 -0.59 -13.93
CA ALA A 187 -6.58 -2.03 -13.85
C ALA A 187 -7.88 -2.84 -13.92
N GLY A 188 -7.83 -3.96 -14.65
CA GLY A 188 -8.93 -4.92 -14.71
C GLY A 188 -8.92 -5.93 -13.57
N THR A 189 -10.06 -6.56 -13.32
CA THR A 189 -10.20 -7.71 -12.40
C THR A 189 -10.47 -9.02 -13.13
N ALA A 190 -10.74 -8.96 -14.44
CA ALA A 190 -10.90 -10.11 -15.33
C ALA A 190 -9.90 -10.06 -16.50
N VAL A 191 -9.69 -11.24 -17.11
CA VAL A 191 -8.83 -11.39 -18.29
C VAL A 191 -9.51 -10.72 -19.48
N ASP A 192 -8.74 -9.97 -20.26
CA ASP A 192 -9.19 -9.27 -21.47
C ASP A 192 -10.50 -8.49 -21.21
N GLN A 193 -10.53 -7.77 -20.09
CA GLN A 193 -11.72 -7.10 -19.62
C GLN A 193 -12.05 -5.91 -20.52
N PRO A 194 -13.21 -5.87 -21.19
CA PRO A 194 -13.58 -4.77 -22.06
C PRO A 194 -13.73 -3.46 -21.28
N LEU A 195 -13.27 -2.37 -21.90
CA LEU A 195 -13.43 -1.01 -21.40
C LEU A 195 -13.77 -0.08 -22.56
N SER A 196 -14.90 0.61 -22.45
CA SER A 196 -15.28 1.70 -23.34
C SER A 196 -14.76 3.02 -22.77
N VAL A 197 -14.12 3.82 -23.63
CA VAL A 197 -13.56 5.12 -23.29
C VAL A 197 -14.16 6.16 -24.22
N THR A 198 -14.95 7.08 -23.66
CA THR A 198 -15.63 8.14 -24.40
C THR A 198 -15.00 9.49 -24.08
N THR A 199 -14.59 10.23 -25.11
CA THR A 199 -14.13 11.63 -25.03
C THR A 199 -14.93 12.49 -26.00
N GLU A 200 -14.88 13.82 -25.84
CA GLU A 200 -15.59 14.72 -26.75
C GLU A 200 -14.99 14.63 -28.16
N SER A 201 -13.67 14.61 -28.27
CA SER A 201 -12.99 14.64 -29.58
C SER A 201 -12.97 13.30 -30.33
N LEU A 202 -12.85 12.16 -29.64
CA LEU A 202 -12.70 10.84 -30.28
C LEU A 202 -13.98 10.00 -30.27
N GLY A 203 -15.04 10.46 -29.60
CA GLY A 203 -16.21 9.64 -29.30
C GLY A 203 -15.85 8.43 -28.44
N THR A 204 -16.61 7.34 -28.57
CA THR A 204 -16.35 6.09 -27.84
C THR A 204 -15.34 5.21 -28.57
N LYS A 205 -14.33 4.73 -27.84
CA LYS A 205 -13.35 3.73 -28.28
C LYS A 205 -13.36 2.56 -27.32
N GLU A 206 -13.24 1.36 -27.86
CA GLU A 206 -13.13 0.14 -27.06
C GLU A 206 -11.66 -0.25 -26.88
N THR A 207 -11.34 -0.76 -25.70
CA THR A 207 -10.04 -1.33 -25.36
C THR A 207 -10.23 -2.47 -24.36
N TYR A 208 -9.13 -3.08 -23.94
CA TYR A 208 -9.12 -4.18 -22.99
C TYR A 208 -8.13 -3.91 -21.86
N LEU A 209 -8.53 -4.27 -20.65
CA LEU A 209 -7.70 -4.27 -19.46
C LEU A 209 -7.19 -5.68 -19.18
N GLY A 210 -5.97 -5.77 -18.65
CA GLY A 210 -5.45 -7.01 -18.09
C GLY A 210 -6.04 -7.30 -16.73
N LYS A 211 -6.16 -8.59 -16.40
CA LYS A 211 -6.46 -9.01 -15.04
C LYS A 211 -5.30 -8.65 -14.12
N TRP A 212 -5.58 -7.84 -13.11
CA TRP A 212 -4.64 -7.48 -12.06
C TRP A 212 -3.40 -6.72 -12.52
N ALA A 213 -3.45 -6.03 -13.67
CA ALA A 213 -2.35 -5.20 -14.17
C ALA A 213 -2.86 -3.80 -14.51
N PHE A 214 -2.06 -2.76 -14.24
CA PHE A 214 -2.40 -1.40 -14.64
C PHE A 214 -2.03 -1.13 -16.10
N SER A 215 -2.99 -0.61 -16.84
CA SER A 215 -2.78 0.10 -18.10
C SER A 215 -2.77 1.61 -17.84
N PHE A 216 -1.83 2.33 -18.42
CA PHE A 216 -1.67 3.78 -18.21
C PHE A 216 -2.22 4.57 -19.39
N PHE A 217 -3.40 5.17 -19.20
CA PHE A 217 -4.07 5.94 -20.24
C PHE A 217 -3.72 7.41 -20.13
N ARG A 218 -3.31 8.01 -21.24
CA ARG A 218 -3.09 9.46 -21.33
C ARG A 218 -4.37 10.15 -21.81
N PHE A 219 -4.89 11.06 -21.00
CA PHE A 219 -6.05 11.89 -21.31
C PHE A 219 -5.64 13.36 -21.40
N SER A 220 -6.02 14.03 -22.49
CA SER A 220 -5.84 15.48 -22.70
C SER A 220 -7.13 16.29 -22.56
N GLU A 221 -8.23 15.61 -22.24
CA GLU A 221 -9.56 16.14 -21.98
C GLU A 221 -10.30 15.19 -21.04
N SER A 222 -11.45 15.62 -20.52
CA SER A 222 -12.28 14.75 -19.67
C SER A 222 -12.76 13.52 -20.44
N ALA A 223 -12.86 12.40 -19.74
CA ALA A 223 -13.28 11.12 -20.33
C ALA A 223 -14.33 10.42 -19.47
N THR A 224 -15.20 9.65 -20.12
CA THR A 224 -16.10 8.71 -19.46
C THR A 224 -15.63 7.30 -19.74
N LEU A 225 -15.39 6.54 -18.68
CA LEU A 225 -15.02 5.14 -18.70
C LEU A 225 -16.27 4.30 -18.45
N HIS A 226 -16.41 3.18 -19.14
CA HIS A 226 -17.51 2.24 -18.90
C HIS A 226 -17.06 0.79 -19.08
N ALA A 227 -17.45 -0.06 -18.12
CA ALA A 227 -17.36 -1.52 -18.21
C ALA A 227 -18.61 -2.14 -17.59
N SER A 228 -18.83 -3.44 -17.76
CA SER A 228 -19.96 -4.14 -17.13
C SER A 228 -19.94 -3.97 -15.60
N ALA A 229 -21.10 -3.79 -14.97
CA ALA A 229 -21.22 -3.68 -13.52
C ALA A 229 -20.85 -4.99 -12.79
N ASP A 230 -20.93 -6.13 -13.48
CA ASP A 230 -20.59 -7.45 -12.95
C ASP A 230 -19.06 -7.66 -12.88
N THR A 231 -18.28 -6.87 -13.61
CA THR A 231 -16.82 -6.99 -13.68
C THR A 231 -16.17 -5.67 -13.25
N PRO A 232 -15.83 -5.52 -11.96
CA PRO A 232 -15.23 -4.28 -11.45
C PRO A 232 -13.89 -3.99 -12.11
N TYR A 233 -13.48 -2.73 -12.07
CA TYR A 233 -12.13 -2.28 -12.44
C TYR A 233 -11.67 -1.20 -11.47
N ALA A 234 -10.36 -1.00 -11.38
CA ALA A 234 -9.79 0.04 -10.54
C ALA A 234 -9.42 1.26 -11.38
N VAL A 235 -9.83 2.44 -10.91
CA VAL A 235 -9.44 3.73 -11.50
C VAL A 235 -8.51 4.44 -10.53
N GLY A 236 -7.26 4.61 -10.96
CA GLY A 236 -6.22 5.28 -10.21
C GLY A 236 -6.41 6.80 -10.15
N THR A 237 -5.78 7.40 -9.15
CA THR A 237 -5.72 8.85 -8.98
C THR A 237 -5.02 9.48 -10.20
N PRO A 238 -5.64 10.42 -10.93
CA PRO A 238 -5.02 11.03 -12.11
C PRO A 238 -3.67 11.69 -11.82
N ILE A 239 -2.64 11.27 -12.54
CA ILE A 239 -1.29 11.83 -12.49
C ILE A 239 -1.25 13.00 -13.46
N ARG A 240 -1.52 14.21 -12.96
CA ARG A 240 -1.52 15.44 -13.76
C ARG A 240 -0.13 15.68 -14.35
N LEU A 241 -0.06 15.75 -15.67
CA LEU A 241 1.13 16.07 -16.41
C LEU A 241 1.29 17.58 -16.46
N GLY A 242 2.36 18.05 -15.84
CA GLY A 242 2.71 19.45 -15.77
C GLY A 242 3.91 19.61 -14.87
N HIS A 243 4.73 20.61 -15.15
CA HIS A 243 5.87 20.94 -14.31
C HIS A 243 5.66 22.34 -13.76
N SER A 244 5.58 22.47 -12.44
CA SER A 244 5.54 23.80 -11.83
C SER A 244 6.83 24.53 -12.18
N PRO A 245 6.77 25.76 -12.74
CA PRO A 245 7.98 26.52 -13.05
C PRO A 245 8.81 26.85 -11.80
N LEU A 246 8.21 26.75 -10.61
CA LEU A 246 8.89 26.92 -9.32
C LEU A 246 9.70 25.69 -8.88
N ARG A 247 9.49 24.52 -9.49
CA ARG A 247 10.18 23.27 -9.11
C ARG A 247 11.35 22.98 -10.04
N ARG A 248 12.33 22.21 -9.57
CA ARG A 248 13.40 21.68 -10.42
C ARG A 248 12.87 20.53 -11.26
N ARG A 249 13.23 20.47 -12.55
CA ARG A 249 12.76 19.43 -13.49
C ARG A 249 13.22 18.03 -13.10
N ILE A 250 14.41 17.94 -12.52
CA ILE A 250 15.00 16.70 -12.02
C ILE A 250 15.60 17.02 -10.65
N ILE A 251 15.30 16.17 -9.68
CA ILE A 251 15.98 16.10 -8.40
C ILE A 251 16.56 14.68 -8.33
N LEU A 252 17.87 14.60 -8.20
CA LEU A 252 18.58 13.33 -8.05
C LEU A 252 19.05 13.24 -6.59
N ASN A 253 18.47 12.32 -5.83
CA ASN A 253 18.98 11.95 -4.51
C ASN A 253 19.87 10.71 -4.66
N LEU A 254 21.11 10.78 -4.17
CA LEU A 254 22.07 9.67 -4.24
C LEU A 254 22.46 9.28 -2.82
N LEU A 255 22.02 8.09 -2.40
CA LEU A 255 22.47 7.47 -1.16
C LEU A 255 23.59 6.47 -1.47
N VAL A 256 24.75 6.65 -0.85
CA VAL A 256 25.87 5.71 -0.95
C VAL A 256 26.00 4.98 0.37
N ASP A 257 25.58 3.71 0.40
CA ASP A 257 25.64 2.88 1.60
C ASP A 257 27.11 2.73 2.08
N GLY A 258 27.32 2.84 3.39
CA GLY A 258 28.64 2.73 4.02
C GLY A 258 29.60 3.91 3.78
N LEU A 259 29.17 5.01 3.16
CA LEU A 259 30.04 6.17 2.95
C LEU A 259 30.20 7.01 4.24
N SER A 260 31.14 6.62 5.09
CA SER A 260 31.51 7.42 6.27
C SER A 260 32.29 8.67 5.87
N TRP A 261 31.65 9.85 5.96
CA TRP A 261 32.30 11.11 5.58
C TRP A 261 33.52 11.44 6.44
N ALA A 262 33.48 11.13 7.75
CA ALA A 262 34.62 11.35 8.64
C ALA A 262 35.89 10.59 8.19
N VAL A 263 35.71 9.39 7.63
CA VAL A 263 36.81 8.57 7.10
C VAL A 263 37.18 8.97 5.67
N ALA A 264 36.19 9.27 4.82
CA ALA A 264 36.41 9.55 3.41
C ALA A 264 37.00 10.96 3.17
N ARG A 265 36.62 11.96 3.98
CA ARG A 265 36.94 13.38 3.75
C ARG A 265 38.43 13.68 3.57
N PRO A 266 39.36 13.15 4.41
CA PRO A 266 40.80 13.41 4.22
C PRO A 266 41.34 12.93 2.86
N TYR A 267 40.67 11.96 2.23
CA TYR A 267 41.10 11.31 0.99
C TYR A 267 40.21 11.66 -0.21
N ALA A 268 39.12 12.41 -0.01
CA ALA A 268 38.08 12.62 -1.01
C ALA A 268 38.61 13.31 -2.27
N ALA A 269 39.57 14.24 -2.14
CA ALA A 269 40.17 14.93 -3.27
C ALA A 269 40.90 13.98 -4.24
N THR A 270 41.46 12.87 -3.74
CA THR A 270 42.22 11.92 -4.57
C THR A 270 41.41 10.67 -4.92
N HIS A 271 40.59 10.16 -4.01
CA HIS A 271 39.85 8.91 -4.19
C HIS A 271 38.41 9.10 -4.67
N LEU A 272 37.82 10.29 -4.47
CA LEU A 272 36.47 10.64 -4.94
C LEU A 272 36.48 11.89 -5.86
N PRO A 273 37.41 12.01 -6.83
CA PRO A 273 37.66 13.26 -7.54
C PRO A 273 36.45 13.72 -8.38
N ASN A 274 35.68 12.77 -8.93
CA ASN A 274 34.48 13.08 -9.70
C ASN A 274 33.34 13.60 -8.81
N ILE A 275 33.16 13.03 -7.62
CA ILE A 275 32.15 13.47 -6.64
C ILE A 275 32.51 14.90 -6.19
N MET A 276 33.77 15.11 -5.78
CA MET A 276 34.24 16.44 -5.35
C MET A 276 34.08 17.48 -6.45
N ARG A 277 34.42 17.14 -7.71
CA ARG A 277 34.23 18.05 -8.85
C ARG A 277 32.75 18.34 -9.11
N PHE A 278 31.89 17.32 -9.11
CA PHE A 278 30.46 17.45 -9.39
C PHE A 278 29.78 18.36 -8.35
N PHE A 279 30.07 18.16 -7.07
CA PHE A 279 29.46 18.92 -5.97
C PHE A 279 30.20 20.21 -5.59
N SER A 280 31.29 20.58 -6.29
CA SER A 280 32.11 21.76 -5.99
C SER A 280 31.36 23.11 -5.99
N ARG A 281 30.22 23.18 -6.69
CA ARG A 281 29.36 24.38 -6.76
C ARG A 281 28.15 24.30 -5.82
N GLY A 282 28.02 23.20 -5.08
CA GLY A 282 26.91 22.95 -4.15
C GLY A 282 27.21 23.40 -2.73
N ILE A 283 26.30 23.06 -1.83
CA ILE A 283 26.48 23.22 -0.39
C ILE A 283 26.91 21.86 0.17
N ILE A 284 28.05 21.85 0.88
CA ILE A 284 28.60 20.64 1.49
C ILE A 284 28.44 20.76 3.01
N PHE A 285 27.76 19.78 3.60
CA PHE A 285 27.62 19.67 5.06
C PHE A 285 28.67 18.68 5.59
N ASP A 286 29.79 19.20 6.08
CA ASP A 286 30.89 18.39 6.61
C ASP A 286 30.58 17.74 7.98
N GLN A 287 29.52 18.19 8.65
CA GLN A 287 29.09 17.72 9.97
C GLN A 287 27.64 17.25 9.94
N HIS A 288 27.33 16.38 8.97
CA HIS A 288 26.04 15.69 8.91
C HIS A 288 26.17 14.32 9.60
N PHE A 289 25.22 14.01 10.47
CA PHE A 289 25.22 12.79 11.28
C PHE A 289 24.00 11.96 10.93
N SER A 290 24.18 10.64 10.81
CA SER A 290 23.06 9.73 10.61
C SER A 290 22.20 9.69 11.88
N THR A 291 20.90 9.50 11.70
CA THR A 291 19.99 9.19 12.81
C THR A 291 20.11 7.75 13.29
N SER A 292 20.74 6.87 12.49
CA SER A 292 21.04 5.48 12.84
C SER A 292 22.20 4.92 12.00
N GLU A 293 23.04 4.08 12.58
CA GLU A 293 24.19 3.47 11.88
C GLU A 293 23.82 2.22 11.05
N TYR A 294 22.53 1.86 11.00
CA TYR A 294 22.04 0.74 10.19
C TYR A 294 21.24 1.24 8.98
N THR A 295 21.37 0.59 7.83
CA THR A 295 20.67 0.96 6.58
C THR A 295 19.15 1.01 6.75
N LEU A 296 18.57 -0.02 7.40
CA LEU A 296 17.12 -0.17 7.53
C LEU A 296 16.44 1.01 8.26
N PRO A 297 16.90 1.44 9.45
CA PRO A 297 16.31 2.61 10.13
C PRO A 297 16.77 3.96 9.59
N SER A 298 17.95 4.08 8.95
CA SER A 298 18.44 5.37 8.45
C SER A 298 17.75 5.80 7.16
N PHE A 299 17.45 4.86 6.26
CA PHE A 299 16.89 5.20 4.96
C PHE A 299 15.52 5.92 5.02
N PRO A 300 14.53 5.45 5.80
CA PRO A 300 13.28 6.18 5.97
C PRO A 300 13.47 7.56 6.58
N ALA A 301 14.44 7.73 7.48
CA ALA A 301 14.70 9.02 8.12
C ALA A 301 15.25 10.06 7.12
N ILE A 302 16.12 9.63 6.20
CA ILE A 302 16.66 10.48 5.13
C ILE A 302 15.54 10.95 4.18
N GLU A 303 14.66 10.04 3.77
CA GLU A 303 13.63 10.34 2.77
C GLU A 303 12.43 11.09 3.35
N THR A 304 12.11 10.90 4.63
CA THR A 304 10.91 11.48 5.25
C THR A 304 11.21 12.68 6.17
N GLY A 305 12.44 12.82 6.64
CA GLY A 305 12.81 13.79 7.67
C GLY A 305 12.31 13.46 9.08
N TYR A 306 11.77 12.24 9.31
CA TYR A 306 11.32 11.78 10.62
C TYR A 306 12.36 10.87 11.28
N TYR A 307 12.51 10.97 12.60
CA TYR A 307 13.37 10.06 13.33
C TYR A 307 12.80 8.63 13.34
N PRO A 308 13.65 7.59 13.43
CA PRO A 308 13.19 6.20 13.47
C PRO A 308 12.26 5.84 14.64
N HIS A 309 12.18 6.68 15.68
CA HIS A 309 11.27 6.48 16.81
C HIS A 309 9.88 7.14 16.63
N HIS A 310 9.65 7.81 15.49
CA HIS A 310 8.36 8.39 15.10
C HIS A 310 7.53 7.45 14.20
N THR A 311 8.01 6.24 13.94
CA THR A 311 7.28 5.19 13.22
C THR A 311 6.32 4.43 14.12
#